data_AF-A0A1I7U299-F1
#
_entry.id   AF-A0A1I7U299-F1
#
_cell.length_a   1.000
_cell.length_b   1.000
_cell.length_c   1.000
_cell.angle_alpha   90.00
_cell.angle_beta   90.00
_cell.angle_gamma   90.00
#
_symmetry.space_group_name_H-M   'P 1'
#
loop_
_entity.id
_entity.type
_entity.pdbx_description
1 polymer ?
#
loop_
_entity_poly.entity_id
_entity_poly.type
_entity_poly.pdbx_seq_one_letter_code
_entity_poly.pdbx_strand_id
1 'polypeptide(L)'
;MILKVILLFLLQYTADSLFLRVETGHQNIAIDGRDTYYGHYTKIHFHNVTCIDAIDIHCLKELTGAEEIDLLYTECPKGHWKVAHYTNSKHHFRLKEPIHALRLLISSRRDLSVIDAQVKSCSYPPAAPSECHRTTRNHNHRHGKSSTSILRAVDPYSRIEAAMEAEIEAGARKGMSRRVRRDVEDITKSDDVSTVSGIQEITEDKVVPYGSRLEVQAGSRWKFHSGVGLVVYGTLNLKGSPSQPVIMESAAPGERWRGIEFRNASFSSLKHVNITGAEVGVSVHSGEAPSMDHVVLDGNTYGIQISDMDPSTTTHLQSVVTVNNEKTGIEYLGKV
;
A
#
# COMPACT_ATOMS: atom_id res chain seq x y z
N MET A 1 -7.92 37.02 -51.51
CA MET A 1 -8.43 37.53 -50.22
C MET A 1 -9.22 36.40 -49.57
N ILE A 2 -8.52 35.51 -48.84
CA ILE A 2 -9.09 34.26 -48.32
C ILE A 2 -9.36 34.42 -46.82
N LEU A 3 -10.62 34.28 -46.46
CA LEU A 3 -11.19 34.38 -45.12
C LEU A 3 -10.82 33.13 -44.31
N LYS A 4 -10.00 33.27 -43.26
CA LYS A 4 -9.77 32.21 -42.27
C LYS A 4 -10.74 32.39 -41.11
N VAL A 5 -11.73 31.51 -41.03
CA VAL A 5 -12.60 31.35 -39.87
C VAL A 5 -11.81 30.61 -38.80
N ILE A 6 -11.53 31.28 -37.69
CA ILE A 6 -10.94 30.68 -36.49
C ILE A 6 -12.10 30.23 -35.62
N LEU A 7 -12.29 28.92 -35.52
CA LEU A 7 -13.26 28.29 -34.63
C LEU A 7 -12.63 28.17 -33.24
N LEU A 8 -13.00 29.08 -32.33
CA LEU A 8 -12.69 28.99 -30.91
C LEU A 8 -13.61 27.94 -30.27
N PHE A 9 -13.09 26.73 -30.03
CA PHE A 9 -13.73 25.76 -29.15
C PHE A 9 -13.53 26.22 -27.70
N LEU A 10 -14.58 26.80 -27.12
CA LEU A 10 -14.74 26.95 -25.67
C LEU A 10 -15.00 25.57 -25.08
N LEU A 11 -13.94 24.90 -24.61
CA LEU A 11 -14.07 23.78 -23.69
C LEU A 11 -14.50 24.36 -22.33
N GLN A 12 -15.81 24.33 -22.08
CA GLN A 12 -16.35 24.42 -20.74
C GLN A 12 -15.91 23.15 -19.98
N TYR A 13 -14.78 23.27 -19.27
CA TYR A 13 -14.41 22.32 -18.23
C TYR A 13 -15.40 22.52 -17.07
N THR A 14 -16.40 21.65 -16.99
CA THR A 14 -17.19 21.52 -15.76
C THR A 14 -16.30 20.84 -14.73
N ALA A 15 -15.98 21.60 -13.68
CA ALA A 15 -15.29 21.14 -12.50
C ALA A 15 -16.14 20.11 -11.73
N ASP A 16 -15.64 18.88 -11.67
CA ASP A 16 -15.56 18.08 -10.44
C ASP A 16 -14.64 16.89 -10.71
N SER A 17 -13.33 17.09 -10.60
CA SER A 17 -12.36 16.00 -10.71
C SER A 17 -12.42 15.18 -9.42
N LEU A 18 -13.37 14.25 -9.35
CA LEU A 18 -13.41 13.19 -8.36
C LEU A 18 -12.17 12.31 -8.61
N PHE A 19 -11.06 12.60 -7.94
CA PHE A 19 -9.81 11.86 -8.13
C PHE A 19 -10.01 10.40 -7.71
N LEU A 20 -10.11 9.55 -8.73
CA LEU A 20 -10.36 8.12 -8.65
C LEU A 20 -9.00 7.40 -8.71
N ARG A 21 -8.61 6.66 -7.66
CA ARG A 21 -7.44 5.77 -7.75
C ARG A 21 -7.91 4.41 -8.23
N VAL A 22 -7.28 3.88 -9.27
CA VAL A 22 -7.55 2.55 -9.80
C VAL A 22 -6.33 1.66 -9.59
N GLU A 23 -6.54 0.45 -9.08
CA GLU A 23 -5.54 -0.60 -8.85
C GLU A 23 -6.03 -1.86 -9.57
N THR A 24 -5.22 -2.45 -10.44
CA THR A 24 -5.55 -3.71 -11.12
C THR A 24 -4.60 -4.80 -10.67
N GLY A 25 -5.03 -6.05 -10.65
CA GLY A 25 -4.16 -7.14 -10.23
C GLY A 25 -4.84 -8.50 -10.22
N HIS A 26 -4.21 -9.45 -9.54
CA HIS A 26 -4.67 -10.83 -9.45
C HIS A 26 -4.47 -11.33 -8.02
N GLN A 27 -5.43 -12.06 -7.48
CA GLN A 27 -5.31 -12.66 -6.15
C GLN A 27 -6.29 -13.81 -5.97
N ASN A 28 -6.17 -14.54 -4.86
CA ASN A 28 -7.25 -15.41 -4.41
C ASN A 28 -8.41 -14.56 -3.88
N ILE A 29 -9.61 -14.79 -4.42
CA ILE A 29 -10.84 -14.11 -4.07
C ILE A 29 -11.78 -15.12 -3.44
N ALA A 30 -12.12 -14.85 -2.16
CA ALA A 30 -13.08 -15.61 -1.40
C ALA A 30 -14.34 -14.76 -1.21
N ILE A 31 -15.46 -15.25 -1.74
CA ILE A 31 -16.78 -14.66 -1.55
C ILE A 31 -17.61 -15.66 -0.76
N ASP A 32 -18.28 -15.19 0.28
CA ASP A 32 -19.02 -16.06 1.18
C ASP A 32 -20.09 -16.87 0.43
N GLY A 33 -20.19 -18.17 0.77
CA GLY A 33 -21.06 -19.12 0.09
C GLY A 33 -20.64 -19.51 -1.34
N ARG A 34 -19.41 -19.20 -1.78
CA ARG A 34 -18.86 -19.61 -3.08
C ARG A 34 -17.45 -20.20 -2.91
N ASP A 35 -17.04 -21.03 -3.86
CA ASP A 35 -15.67 -21.53 -3.91
C ASP A 35 -14.69 -20.38 -4.14
N THR A 36 -13.59 -20.40 -3.38
CA THR A 36 -12.48 -19.46 -3.59
C THR A 36 -11.90 -19.66 -4.98
N TYR A 37 -11.62 -18.57 -5.69
CA TYR A 37 -11.02 -18.63 -7.01
C TYR A 37 -9.85 -17.67 -7.13
N TYR A 38 -8.85 -18.05 -7.93
CA TYR A 38 -7.82 -17.12 -8.36
C TYR A 38 -8.40 -16.22 -9.45
N GLY A 39 -8.47 -14.92 -9.18
CA GLY A 39 -9.23 -13.96 -9.99
C GLY A 39 -8.46 -12.69 -10.28
N HIS A 40 -8.80 -12.10 -11.42
CA HIS A 40 -8.37 -10.77 -11.85
C HIS A 40 -9.25 -9.74 -11.15
N TYR A 41 -8.70 -8.58 -10.81
CA TYR A 41 -9.48 -7.50 -10.24
C TYR A 41 -9.07 -6.12 -10.74
N THR A 42 -10.03 -5.20 -10.68
CA THR A 42 -9.86 -3.75 -10.82
C THR A 42 -10.54 -3.09 -9.62
N LYS A 43 -9.74 -2.54 -8.72
CA LYS A 43 -10.15 -1.86 -7.51
C LYS A 43 -10.16 -0.35 -7.74
N ILE A 44 -11.30 0.25 -7.51
CA ILE A 44 -11.57 1.67 -7.62
C ILE A 44 -11.69 2.24 -6.21
N HIS A 45 -10.90 3.26 -5.93
CA HIS A 45 -10.88 3.99 -4.67
C HIS A 45 -11.46 5.37 -4.89
N PHE A 46 -12.52 5.67 -4.14
CA PHE A 46 -13.13 6.98 -4.13
C PHE A 46 -12.53 7.82 -3.01
N HIS A 47 -12.33 9.11 -3.26
CA HIS A 47 -11.86 10.04 -2.24
C HIS A 47 -12.86 10.21 -1.10
N ASN A 48 -14.14 10.33 -1.47
CA ASN A 48 -15.27 10.36 -0.55
C ASN A 48 -16.15 9.15 -0.81
N VAL A 49 -16.93 8.76 0.21
CA VAL A 49 -17.96 7.73 0.04
C VAL A 49 -18.91 8.18 -1.07
N THR A 50 -18.94 7.40 -2.15
CA THR A 50 -19.66 7.75 -3.37
C THR A 50 -20.91 6.89 -3.48
N CYS A 51 -22.06 7.53 -3.73
CA CYS A 51 -23.28 6.81 -4.03
C CYS A 51 -23.26 6.42 -5.51
N ILE A 52 -23.41 5.13 -5.80
CA ILE A 52 -23.30 4.55 -7.13
C ILE A 52 -24.61 3.83 -7.46
N ASP A 53 -25.21 4.13 -8.62
CA ASP A 53 -26.43 3.47 -9.13
C ASP A 53 -26.14 2.50 -10.29
N ALA A 54 -25.08 2.77 -11.05
CA ALA A 54 -24.61 1.94 -12.15
C ALA A 54 -23.10 2.12 -12.36
N ILE A 55 -22.50 1.18 -13.09
CA ILE A 55 -21.12 1.25 -13.54
C ILE A 55 -21.02 0.78 -14.99
N ASP A 56 -20.30 1.53 -15.80
CA ASP A 56 -19.91 1.15 -17.16
C ASP A 56 -18.48 0.63 -17.14
N ILE A 57 -18.29 -0.64 -17.53
CA ILE A 57 -16.99 -1.33 -17.53
C ILE A 57 -16.56 -1.55 -18.98
N HIS A 58 -15.59 -0.76 -19.43
CA HIS A 58 -15.01 -0.89 -20.75
C HIS A 58 -13.75 -1.74 -20.69
N CYS A 59 -13.65 -2.68 -21.61
CA CYS A 59 -12.58 -3.65 -21.73
C CYS A 59 -11.96 -3.59 -23.12
N LEU A 60 -10.70 -4.01 -23.28
CA LEU A 60 -10.07 -4.14 -24.60
C LEU A 60 -10.90 -5.02 -25.55
N LYS A 61 -11.53 -6.07 -25.00
CA LYS A 61 -12.51 -6.89 -25.70
C LYS A 61 -13.90 -6.59 -25.17
N GLU A 62 -14.86 -6.36 -26.08
CA GLU A 62 -16.24 -6.08 -25.68
C GLU A 62 -16.84 -7.20 -24.81
N LEU A 63 -17.52 -6.78 -23.73
CA LEU A 63 -18.27 -7.68 -22.85
C LEU A 63 -19.55 -8.16 -23.55
N THR A 64 -19.80 -9.47 -23.49
CA THR A 64 -21.00 -10.10 -24.05
C THR A 64 -22.20 -10.00 -23.12
N GLY A 65 -21.93 -9.77 -21.83
CA GLY A 65 -22.91 -9.78 -20.75
C GLY A 65 -23.01 -11.12 -20.01
N ALA A 66 -22.36 -12.17 -20.53
CA ALA A 66 -22.31 -13.49 -19.91
C ALA A 66 -21.07 -13.70 -19.02
N GLU A 67 -20.19 -12.69 -18.94
CA GLU A 67 -18.99 -12.77 -18.11
C GLU A 67 -19.33 -12.86 -16.62
N GLU A 68 -18.65 -13.77 -15.92
CA GLU A 68 -18.75 -13.90 -14.46
C GLU A 68 -17.94 -12.78 -13.80
N ILE A 69 -18.65 -11.70 -13.45
CA ILE A 69 -18.08 -10.52 -12.80
C ILE A 69 -18.72 -10.38 -11.41
N ASP A 70 -17.87 -10.19 -10.41
CA ASP A 70 -18.28 -9.84 -9.06
C ASP A 70 -17.97 -8.38 -8.81
N LEU A 71 -18.98 -7.64 -8.33
CA LEU A 71 -18.81 -6.26 -7.87
C LEU A 71 -18.80 -6.28 -6.35
N LEU A 72 -17.65 -6.03 -5.72
CA LEU A 72 -17.52 -5.97 -4.27
C LEU A 72 -17.28 -4.53 -3.82
N TYR A 73 -17.84 -4.10 -2.69
CA TYR A 73 -17.64 -2.72 -2.22
C TYR A 73 -17.48 -2.64 -0.70
N THR A 74 -16.92 -1.52 -0.24
CA THR A 74 -16.90 -1.17 1.18
C THR A 74 -17.07 0.33 1.39
N GLU A 75 -17.75 0.70 2.46
CA GLU A 75 -18.04 2.08 2.87
C GLU A 75 -16.95 2.68 3.76
N CYS A 76 -16.05 1.84 4.30
CA CYS A 76 -15.07 2.24 5.29
C CYS A 76 -13.63 1.86 4.88
N PRO A 77 -12.61 2.61 5.34
CA PRO A 77 -11.20 2.28 5.05
C PRO A 77 -10.76 0.92 5.62
N LYS A 78 -11.31 0.55 6.78
CA LYS A 78 -11.19 -0.76 7.42
C LYS A 78 -12.60 -1.30 7.59
N GLY A 79 -13.03 -2.17 6.69
CA GLY A 79 -14.40 -2.67 6.66
C GLY A 79 -14.50 -3.97 5.87
N HIS A 80 -15.53 -4.76 6.15
CA HIS A 80 -15.81 -5.96 5.37
C HIS A 80 -16.26 -5.57 3.96
N TRP A 81 -15.85 -6.38 2.99
CA TRP A 81 -16.35 -6.29 1.62
C TRP A 81 -17.77 -6.85 1.54
N LYS A 82 -18.64 -6.13 0.85
CA LYS A 82 -20.02 -6.53 0.54
C LYS A 82 -20.13 -6.84 -0.95
N VAL A 83 -21.00 -7.77 -1.33
CA VAL A 83 -21.29 -8.06 -2.74
C VAL A 83 -22.42 -7.14 -3.22
N ALA A 84 -22.20 -6.42 -4.30
CA ALA A 84 -23.23 -5.65 -4.99
C ALA A 84 -23.97 -6.55 -5.99
N HIS A 85 -25.29 -6.51 -5.94
CA HIS A 85 -26.13 -7.21 -6.91
C HIS A 85 -26.45 -6.29 -8.07
N TYR A 86 -26.35 -6.79 -9.30
CA TYR A 86 -26.57 -5.99 -10.50
C TYR A 86 -27.36 -6.77 -11.56
N THR A 87 -27.79 -6.05 -12.59
CA THR A 87 -28.19 -6.56 -13.90
C THR A 87 -27.34 -5.87 -14.94
N ASN A 88 -26.84 -6.59 -15.94
CA ASN A 88 -25.97 -6.03 -16.95
C ASN A 88 -26.54 -6.17 -18.36
N SER A 89 -26.15 -5.22 -19.23
CA SER A 89 -26.27 -5.32 -20.68
C SER A 89 -24.91 -4.98 -21.28
N LYS A 90 -24.18 -6.01 -21.70
CA LYS A 90 -22.78 -5.88 -22.13
C LYS A 90 -21.92 -5.17 -21.08
N HIS A 91 -21.45 -3.96 -21.38
CA HIS A 91 -20.58 -3.14 -20.54
C HIS A 91 -21.31 -2.33 -19.47
N HIS A 92 -22.64 -2.22 -19.56
CA HIS A 92 -23.41 -1.42 -18.61
C HIS A 92 -23.97 -2.29 -17.48
N PHE A 93 -23.55 -2.04 -16.24
CA PHE A 93 -23.94 -2.77 -15.03
C PHE A 93 -24.80 -1.88 -14.15
N ARG A 94 -26.11 -2.13 -14.13
CA ARG A 94 -27.06 -1.42 -13.26
C ARG A 94 -27.18 -2.14 -11.93
N LEU A 95 -26.89 -1.46 -10.83
CA LEU A 95 -27.04 -2.04 -9.49
C LEU A 95 -28.53 -2.19 -9.16
N LYS A 96 -28.89 -3.32 -8.52
CA LYS A 96 -30.28 -3.57 -8.09
C LYS A 96 -30.72 -2.57 -7.03
N GLU A 97 -29.78 -2.19 -6.16
CA GLU A 97 -29.93 -1.16 -5.15
C GLU A 97 -28.70 -0.25 -5.22
N PRO A 98 -28.84 1.07 -5.04
CA PRO A 98 -27.71 1.98 -4.96
C PRO A 98 -26.78 1.60 -3.79
N ILE A 99 -25.47 1.66 -4.03
CA ILE A 99 -24.46 1.37 -3.00
C ILE A 99 -23.71 2.64 -2.62
N HIS A 100 -23.18 2.65 -1.41
CA HIS A 100 -22.23 3.66 -0.95
C HIS A 100 -20.86 3.01 -0.91
N ALA A 101 -19.89 3.55 -1.64
CA ALA A 101 -18.58 2.93 -1.75
C ALA A 101 -17.48 3.96 -1.52
N LEU A 102 -16.58 3.65 -0.59
CA LEU A 102 -15.25 4.23 -0.53
C LEU A 102 -14.27 3.43 -1.40
N ARG A 103 -14.51 2.12 -1.53
CA ARG A 103 -13.79 1.27 -2.48
C ARG A 103 -14.78 0.34 -3.17
N LEU A 104 -14.57 0.12 -4.47
CA LEU A 104 -15.29 -0.82 -5.31
C LEU A 104 -14.26 -1.74 -5.97
N LEU A 105 -14.52 -3.04 -6.05
CA LEU A 105 -13.69 -4.04 -6.67
C LEU A 105 -14.52 -4.72 -7.75
N ILE A 106 -14.06 -4.64 -8.98
CA ILE A 106 -14.54 -5.44 -10.09
C ILE A 106 -13.65 -6.66 -10.13
N SER A 107 -14.18 -7.86 -9.98
CA SER A 107 -13.39 -9.08 -10.06
C SER A 107 -13.99 -10.13 -10.98
N SER A 108 -13.12 -10.95 -11.59
CA SER A 108 -13.52 -11.98 -12.53
C SER A 108 -12.52 -13.14 -12.53
N ARG A 109 -12.98 -14.34 -12.90
CA ARG A 109 -12.10 -15.52 -13.05
C ARG A 109 -11.16 -15.42 -14.25
N ARG A 110 -11.51 -14.59 -15.25
CA ARG A 110 -10.73 -14.38 -16.47
C ARG A 110 -10.25 -12.94 -16.54
N ASP A 111 -9.13 -12.72 -17.19
CA ASP A 111 -8.69 -11.37 -17.53
C ASP A 111 -9.70 -10.71 -18.46
N LEU A 112 -10.23 -9.57 -18.03
CA LEU A 112 -11.12 -8.76 -18.83
C LEU A 112 -10.37 -7.64 -19.56
N SER A 113 -9.12 -7.36 -19.17
CA SER A 113 -8.33 -6.23 -19.66
C SER A 113 -9.15 -4.93 -19.64
N VAL A 114 -9.62 -4.58 -18.43
CA VAL A 114 -10.43 -3.37 -18.18
C VAL A 114 -9.59 -2.14 -18.54
N ILE A 115 -10.08 -1.35 -19.49
CA ILE A 115 -9.44 -0.10 -19.92
C ILE A 115 -9.99 1.10 -19.16
N ASP A 116 -11.27 1.05 -18.80
CA ASP A 116 -11.97 2.15 -18.16
C ASP A 116 -13.18 1.63 -17.39
N ALA A 117 -13.48 2.27 -16.27
CA ALA A 117 -14.59 1.91 -15.41
C ALA A 117 -15.24 3.19 -14.87
N GLN A 118 -16.38 3.56 -15.45
CA GLN A 118 -17.08 4.80 -15.17
C GLN A 118 -18.25 4.54 -14.22
N VAL A 119 -18.22 5.16 -13.05
CA VAL A 119 -19.35 5.08 -12.11
C VAL A 119 -20.39 6.13 -12.44
N LYS A 120 -21.65 5.73 -12.38
CA LYS A 120 -22.78 6.64 -12.44
C LYS A 120 -23.26 6.92 -11.01
N SER A 121 -23.32 8.21 -10.69
CA SER A 121 -23.74 8.67 -9.37
C SER A 121 -25.26 8.69 -9.24
N CYS A 122 -25.75 8.43 -8.04
CA CYS A 122 -27.17 8.50 -7.71
C CYS A 122 -27.73 9.92 -7.92
N SER A 123 -29.00 10.04 -8.34
CA SER A 123 -29.66 11.33 -8.57
C SER A 123 -29.90 12.18 -7.32
N TYR A 124 -29.68 11.65 -6.11
CA TYR A 124 -29.85 12.35 -4.84
C TYR A 124 -28.63 12.09 -3.95
N PRO A 125 -28.02 13.13 -3.33
CA PRO A 125 -26.94 12.94 -2.36
C PRO A 125 -27.51 12.32 -1.07
N PRO A 126 -27.03 11.14 -0.64
CA PRO A 126 -27.59 10.50 0.56
C PRO A 126 -26.79 10.87 1.81
N ALA A 127 -27.43 10.67 2.98
CA ALA A 127 -26.82 10.92 4.28
C ALA A 127 -25.51 10.14 4.45
N ALA A 128 -24.53 10.77 5.11
CA ALA A 128 -23.23 10.15 5.42
C ALA A 128 -23.43 8.77 6.06
N PRO A 129 -22.64 7.75 5.68
CA PRO A 129 -22.74 6.43 6.29
C PRO A 129 -22.58 6.55 7.80
N SER A 130 -23.53 5.96 8.54
CA SER A 130 -23.52 5.97 10.01
C SER A 130 -22.30 5.22 10.52
N GLU A 131 -21.38 5.95 11.15
CA GLU A 131 -20.23 5.49 11.96
C GLU A 131 -19.50 4.23 11.46
N CYS A 132 -18.29 4.44 10.91
CA CYS A 132 -17.27 3.39 10.73
C CYS A 132 -16.72 2.80 12.05
N HIS A 133 -17.43 2.98 13.17
CA HIS A 133 -17.17 2.38 14.47
C HIS A 133 -18.47 1.79 15.05
N ARG A 134 -18.75 0.52 14.72
CA ARG A 134 -19.50 -0.32 15.66
C ARG A 134 -18.57 -1.39 16.21
N THR A 135 -18.08 -1.18 17.43
CA THR A 135 -17.89 -2.29 18.35
C THR A 135 -19.20 -3.07 18.39
N THR A 136 -19.13 -4.38 18.21
CA THR A 136 -20.25 -5.31 18.33
C THR A 136 -21.07 -5.00 19.58
N ARG A 137 -22.23 -4.34 19.38
CA ARG A 137 -23.19 -4.09 20.47
C ARG A 137 -23.74 -5.45 20.91
N ASN A 138 -23.31 -5.92 22.08
CA ASN A 138 -23.93 -7.02 22.79
C ASN A 138 -25.36 -6.60 23.16
N HIS A 139 -26.35 -7.14 22.47
CA HIS A 139 -27.73 -7.13 22.94
C HIS A 139 -28.10 -8.52 23.45
N ASN A 140 -28.09 -8.65 24.77
CA ASN A 140 -28.82 -9.70 25.48
C ASN A 140 -30.32 -9.41 25.37
N HIS A 141 -31.07 -10.23 24.63
CA HIS A 141 -32.47 -10.50 24.96
C HIS A 141 -32.83 -11.95 24.67
N ARG A 142 -33.49 -12.54 25.66
CA ARG A 142 -33.87 -13.94 25.77
C ARG A 142 -35.37 -14.08 25.43
N HIS A 143 -35.65 -15.11 24.64
CA HIS A 143 -36.94 -15.80 24.34
C HIS A 143 -37.92 -15.26 23.28
N GLY A 144 -38.12 -16.09 22.25
CA GLY A 144 -39.25 -16.13 21.31
C GLY A 144 -38.84 -16.80 20.00
N LYS A 145 -39.53 -17.86 19.56
CA LYS A 145 -39.07 -18.84 18.56
C LYS A 145 -39.02 -18.33 17.11
N SER A 146 -38.13 -18.98 16.34
CA SER A 146 -38.09 -19.11 14.86
C SER A 146 -37.36 -18.03 14.05
N SER A 147 -36.04 -18.20 13.87
CA SER A 147 -35.41 -18.22 12.54
C SER A 147 -33.90 -18.53 12.65
N THR A 148 -33.44 -19.31 11.70
CA THR A 148 -32.11 -19.90 11.47
C THR A 148 -30.89 -18.97 11.67
N SER A 149 -29.95 -19.48 12.49
CA SER A 149 -28.50 -19.25 12.60
C SER A 149 -27.88 -17.92 12.11
N ILE A 150 -27.40 -17.13 13.08
CA ILE A 150 -26.39 -16.08 12.95
C ILE A 150 -24.98 -16.71 12.89
N LEU A 151 -24.07 -16.18 12.07
CA LEU A 151 -22.64 -15.84 12.33
C LEU A 151 -21.86 -15.73 10.99
N ARG A 152 -21.51 -14.51 10.55
CA ARG A 152 -20.18 -13.83 10.63
C ARG A 152 -19.06 -14.55 9.87
N ALA A 153 -18.81 -14.10 8.65
CA ALA A 153 -17.64 -14.44 7.85
C ALA A 153 -16.36 -13.94 8.56
N VAL A 154 -15.55 -14.91 8.98
CA VAL A 154 -14.24 -14.72 9.60
C VAL A 154 -13.20 -14.81 8.49
N ASP A 155 -12.35 -13.80 8.40
CA ASP A 155 -11.12 -13.82 7.61
C ASP A 155 -10.12 -14.82 8.24
N PRO A 156 -9.59 -15.81 7.51
CA PRO A 156 -8.62 -16.77 8.04
C PRO A 156 -7.25 -16.16 8.40
N TYR A 157 -6.92 -14.95 7.95
CA TYR A 157 -5.69 -14.24 8.38
C TYR A 157 -5.88 -13.36 9.63
N SER A 158 -7.10 -12.89 9.91
CA SER A 158 -7.43 -12.12 11.12
C SER A 158 -7.15 -12.87 12.43
N ARG A 159 -7.20 -14.21 12.44
CA ARG A 159 -6.86 -15.00 13.64
C ARG A 159 -5.37 -15.15 13.86
N ILE A 160 -4.55 -15.09 12.82
CA ILE A 160 -3.09 -15.17 12.94
C ILE A 160 -2.56 -13.82 13.39
N GLU A 161 -3.08 -12.71 12.83
CA GLU A 161 -2.78 -11.36 13.33
C GLU A 161 -3.31 -11.15 14.75
N ALA A 162 -4.55 -11.54 15.07
CA ALA A 162 -5.09 -11.43 16.42
C ALA A 162 -4.45 -12.39 17.43
N ALA A 163 -3.98 -13.58 17.02
CA ALA A 163 -3.23 -14.49 17.90
C ALA A 163 -1.79 -14.01 18.11
N MET A 164 -1.15 -13.45 17.08
CA MET A 164 0.18 -12.86 17.18
C MET A 164 0.13 -11.59 18.04
N GLU A 165 -0.88 -10.74 17.87
CA GLU A 165 -1.16 -9.60 18.75
C GLU A 165 -1.53 -10.04 20.17
N ALA A 166 -2.32 -11.11 20.35
CA ALA A 166 -2.65 -11.65 21.67
C ALA A 166 -1.47 -12.36 22.35
N GLU A 167 -0.50 -12.93 21.61
CA GLU A 167 0.75 -13.47 22.16
C GLU A 167 1.73 -12.34 22.53
N ILE A 168 1.77 -11.27 21.75
CA ILE A 168 2.48 -10.02 22.10
C ILE A 168 1.85 -9.38 23.36
N GLU A 169 0.52 -9.36 23.46
CA GLU A 169 -0.21 -8.79 24.60
C GLU A 169 -0.22 -9.73 25.84
N ALA A 170 -0.20 -11.05 25.66
CA ALA A 170 -0.07 -12.03 26.75
C ALA A 170 1.38 -12.15 27.25
N GLY A 171 2.37 -11.98 26.36
CA GLY A 171 3.77 -11.82 26.71
C GLY A 171 4.01 -10.56 27.53
N ALA A 172 3.30 -9.47 27.23
CA ALA A 172 3.28 -8.26 28.04
C ALA A 172 2.56 -8.41 29.40
N ARG A 173 1.70 -9.43 29.58
CA ARG A 173 0.94 -9.68 30.83
C ARG A 173 1.55 -10.73 31.76
N LYS A 174 2.52 -11.54 31.31
CA LYS A 174 3.18 -12.58 32.14
C LYS A 174 4.66 -12.29 32.35
N GLY A 175 4.95 -11.18 33.02
CA GLY A 175 6.34 -10.81 33.28
C GLY A 175 6.55 -9.76 34.34
N MET A 176 5.69 -9.65 35.36
CA MET A 176 6.05 -8.87 36.55
C MET A 176 5.60 -9.56 37.84
N SER A 177 6.46 -10.45 38.32
CA SER A 177 6.59 -10.69 39.76
C SER A 177 7.84 -9.95 40.26
N ARG A 178 7.56 -8.81 40.91
CA ARG A 178 8.35 -8.06 41.90
C ARG A 178 9.64 -7.33 41.49
N ARG A 179 9.61 -6.01 41.79
CA ARG A 179 10.66 -4.95 41.75
C ARG A 179 11.03 -4.55 40.32
N VAL A 180 10.78 -3.34 39.83
CA VAL A 180 11.05 -2.02 40.41
C VAL A 180 10.08 -0.99 39.79
N ARG A 181 9.46 -0.15 40.62
CA ARG A 181 8.80 1.09 40.20
C ARG A 181 9.80 2.01 39.51
N ARG A 182 9.49 2.53 38.32
CA ARG A 182 9.53 3.97 38.01
C ARG A 182 8.78 4.23 36.70
N ASP A 183 7.66 4.92 36.90
CA ASP A 183 7.14 6.04 36.11
C ASP A 183 6.69 5.76 34.67
N VAL A 184 5.40 5.44 34.59
CA VAL A 184 4.53 5.69 33.43
C VAL A 184 4.19 7.18 33.46
N GLU A 185 4.77 7.96 32.54
CA GLU A 185 4.26 9.28 32.17
C GLU A 185 4.20 9.41 30.64
N ASP A 186 2.97 9.69 30.19
CA ASP A 186 2.59 10.43 28.99
C ASP A 186 2.79 9.81 27.57
N ILE A 187 1.75 9.10 27.07
CA ILE A 187 1.61 8.86 25.61
C ILE A 187 0.79 10.00 25.02
N THR A 188 1.42 11.17 24.92
CA THR A 188 1.17 12.06 23.77
C THR A 188 1.83 11.43 22.54
N LYS A 189 1.22 11.59 21.35
CA LYS A 189 1.85 11.31 20.04
C LYS A 189 3.35 11.65 20.09
N SER A 190 4.22 10.64 20.13
CA SER A 190 5.65 10.86 19.95
C SER A 190 5.99 10.60 18.50
N ASP A 191 6.48 11.62 17.81
CA ASP A 191 7.40 11.43 16.70
C ASP A 191 8.60 10.63 17.24
N ASP A 192 8.53 9.29 17.18
CA ASP A 192 9.59 8.43 17.68
C ASP A 192 10.78 8.51 16.71
N VAL A 193 11.75 9.35 17.07
CA VAL A 193 13.00 9.53 16.35
C VAL A 193 14.07 8.67 17.02
N SER A 194 14.38 7.55 16.38
CA SER A 194 15.50 6.69 16.77
C SER A 194 16.77 7.15 16.07
N THR A 195 17.80 7.49 16.84
CA THR A 195 19.11 7.88 16.31
C THR A 195 20.12 6.79 16.62
N VAL A 196 20.83 6.35 15.58
CA VAL A 196 21.75 5.21 15.66
C VAL A 196 23.10 5.60 15.05
N SER A 197 24.18 5.14 15.66
CA SER A 197 25.55 5.34 15.17
C SER A 197 26.41 4.10 15.35
N GLY A 198 27.55 4.06 14.65
CA GLY A 198 28.56 3.03 14.82
C GLY A 198 28.37 1.79 13.95
N ILE A 199 29.02 0.69 14.35
CA ILE A 199 29.00 -0.57 13.62
C ILE A 199 27.82 -1.41 14.10
N GLN A 200 27.01 -1.92 13.18
CA GLN A 200 25.93 -2.85 13.48
C GLN A 200 25.99 -4.09 12.60
N GLU A 201 25.61 -5.22 13.17
CA GLU A 201 25.38 -6.46 12.46
C GLU A 201 23.88 -6.77 12.51
N ILE A 202 23.28 -6.95 11.35
CA ILE A 202 21.84 -7.06 11.15
C ILE A 202 21.55 -8.48 10.68
N THR A 203 21.04 -9.29 11.61
CA THR A 203 20.76 -10.72 11.40
C THR A 203 19.28 -11.00 11.09
N GLU A 204 18.43 -9.99 11.26
CA GLU A 204 16.99 -10.04 10.96
C GLU A 204 16.54 -8.71 10.36
N ASP A 205 15.36 -8.69 9.74
CA ASP A 205 14.87 -7.50 9.06
C ASP A 205 14.75 -6.32 9.99
N LYS A 206 15.44 -5.24 9.63
CA LYS A 206 15.30 -3.98 10.34
C LYS A 206 14.12 -3.23 9.74
N VAL A 207 13.08 -2.99 10.53
CA VAL A 207 11.88 -2.26 10.09
C VAL A 207 11.88 -0.85 10.67
N VAL A 208 11.61 0.15 9.83
CA VAL A 208 11.26 1.52 10.25
C VAL A 208 9.75 1.67 10.12
N PRO A 209 9.00 1.62 11.23
CA PRO A 209 7.54 1.66 11.19
C PRO A 209 7.00 3.00 10.67
N TYR A 210 5.75 2.97 10.21
CA TYR A 210 5.02 4.18 9.82
C TYR A 210 4.92 5.16 11.00
N GLY A 211 5.16 6.45 10.73
CA GLY A 211 5.15 7.50 11.75
C GLY A 211 6.43 7.59 12.61
N SER A 212 7.36 6.65 12.46
CA SER A 212 8.66 6.67 13.13
C SER A 212 9.75 7.18 12.18
N ARG A 213 10.81 7.74 12.76
CA ARG A 213 12.00 8.20 12.04
C ARG A 213 13.23 7.44 12.52
N LEU A 214 14.02 6.95 11.58
CA LEU A 214 15.34 6.39 11.85
C LEU A 214 16.41 7.31 11.28
N GLU A 215 17.31 7.78 12.13
CA GLU A 215 18.46 8.58 11.75
C GLU A 215 19.76 7.80 11.97
N VAL A 216 20.46 7.48 10.89
CA VAL A 216 21.76 6.83 10.95
C VAL A 216 22.84 7.89 10.77
N GLN A 217 23.67 8.05 11.79
CA GLN A 217 24.68 9.11 11.85
C GLN A 217 25.88 8.80 10.96
N ALA A 218 26.62 9.85 10.60
CA ALA A 218 27.86 9.77 9.81
C ALA A 218 28.86 8.74 10.38
N GLY A 219 29.57 8.05 9.49
CA GLY A 219 30.58 7.04 9.85
C GLY A 219 30.01 5.70 10.33
N SER A 220 28.69 5.51 10.32
CA SER A 220 28.07 4.23 10.66
C SER A 220 28.34 3.18 9.58
N ARG A 221 28.48 1.92 10.01
CA ARG A 221 28.70 0.77 9.12
C ARG A 221 27.80 -0.38 9.51
N TRP A 222 26.85 -0.72 8.65
CA TRP A 222 25.86 -1.77 8.91
C TRP A 222 26.12 -2.95 7.99
N LYS A 223 26.22 -4.13 8.59
CA LYS A 223 26.49 -5.40 7.91
C LYS A 223 25.25 -6.27 7.95
N PHE A 224 24.71 -6.63 6.80
CA PHE A 224 23.48 -7.41 6.68
C PHE A 224 23.76 -8.85 6.30
N HIS A 225 23.17 -9.80 7.03
CA HIS A 225 23.24 -11.22 6.67
C HIS A 225 22.45 -11.51 5.39
N SER A 226 22.76 -12.63 4.74
CA SER A 226 22.08 -13.06 3.51
C SER A 226 20.55 -13.05 3.65
N GLY A 227 19.86 -12.47 2.67
CA GLY A 227 18.39 -12.39 2.63
C GLY A 227 17.75 -11.37 3.57
N VAL A 228 18.51 -10.69 4.43
CA VAL A 228 18.00 -9.68 5.37
C VAL A 228 17.91 -8.31 4.69
N GLY A 229 16.93 -7.49 5.05
CA GLY A 229 16.74 -6.16 4.47
C GLY A 229 16.48 -5.06 5.51
N LEU A 230 16.50 -3.81 5.04
CA LEU A 230 16.01 -2.64 5.77
C LEU A 230 14.69 -2.20 5.12
N VAL A 231 13.56 -2.46 5.78
CA VAL A 231 12.22 -2.14 5.26
C VAL A 231 11.71 -0.85 5.89
N VAL A 232 11.40 0.14 5.05
CA VAL A 232 11.05 1.49 5.47
C VAL A 232 9.58 1.78 5.14
N TYR A 233 8.76 1.91 6.18
CA TYR A 233 7.38 2.41 6.12
C TYR A 233 7.26 3.85 6.66
N GLY A 234 8.20 4.27 7.50
CA GLY A 234 8.29 5.62 8.06
C GLY A 234 9.24 6.53 7.28
N THR A 235 10.17 7.16 8.00
CA THR A 235 11.22 8.02 7.43
C THR A 235 12.60 7.48 7.77
N LEU A 236 13.45 7.31 6.75
CA LEU A 236 14.86 6.95 6.91
C LEU A 236 15.76 8.12 6.49
N ASN A 237 16.65 8.53 7.39
CA ASN A 237 17.67 9.54 7.12
C ASN A 237 19.06 8.98 7.36
N LEU A 238 19.80 8.71 6.28
CA LEU A 238 21.21 8.35 6.34
C LEU A 238 22.04 9.62 6.19
N LYS A 239 22.67 10.05 7.29
CA LYS A 239 23.32 11.35 7.43
C LYS A 239 24.84 11.24 7.31
N GLY A 240 25.33 10.60 6.25
CA GLY A 240 26.76 10.54 5.95
C GLY A 240 27.35 11.91 5.64
N SER A 241 28.68 11.98 5.66
CA SER A 241 29.44 13.15 5.22
C SER A 241 30.58 12.72 4.27
N PRO A 242 31.21 13.64 3.52
CA PRO A 242 32.31 13.29 2.63
C PRO A 242 33.48 12.59 3.33
N SER A 243 33.77 12.95 4.58
CA SER A 243 34.85 12.36 5.38
C SER A 243 34.41 11.13 6.17
N GLN A 244 33.11 10.95 6.39
CA GLN A 244 32.53 9.87 7.17
C GLN A 244 31.23 9.39 6.51
N PRO A 245 31.32 8.64 5.40
CA PRO A 245 30.14 8.10 4.75
C PRO A 245 29.44 7.05 5.63
N VAL A 246 28.15 6.84 5.38
CA VAL A 246 27.42 5.68 5.91
C VAL A 246 27.66 4.49 4.99
N ILE A 247 28.04 3.35 5.54
CA ILE A 247 28.32 2.13 4.77
C ILE A 247 27.25 1.08 5.08
N MET A 248 26.63 0.53 4.03
CA MET A 248 25.71 -0.61 4.12
C MET A 248 26.21 -1.72 3.21
N GLU A 249 26.54 -2.86 3.80
CA GLU A 249 27.22 -3.94 3.09
C GLU A 249 26.71 -5.32 3.51
N SER A 250 26.94 -6.33 2.67
CA SER A 250 26.76 -7.73 3.07
C SER A 250 27.72 -8.08 4.21
N ALA A 251 27.26 -8.88 5.17
CA ALA A 251 28.07 -9.35 6.28
C ALA A 251 29.18 -10.32 5.83
N ALA A 252 28.95 -11.04 4.73
CA ALA A 252 29.89 -12.02 4.19
C ALA A 252 30.15 -11.80 2.68
N PRO A 253 31.40 -11.95 2.21
CA PRO A 253 31.73 -11.84 0.80
C PRO A 253 30.96 -12.87 -0.06
N GLY A 254 30.38 -12.41 -1.17
CA GLY A 254 29.62 -13.27 -2.09
C GLY A 254 28.17 -13.54 -1.70
N GLU A 255 27.75 -13.16 -0.49
CA GLU A 255 26.34 -13.21 -0.07
C GLU A 255 25.58 -11.95 -0.51
N ARG A 256 24.26 -12.09 -0.64
CA ARG A 256 23.34 -11.00 -1.00
C ARG A 256 22.36 -10.74 0.12
N TRP A 257 22.38 -9.51 0.64
CA TRP A 257 21.29 -8.99 1.47
C TRP A 257 20.23 -8.35 0.57
N ARG A 258 19.00 -8.16 1.02
CA ARG A 258 17.91 -7.71 0.13
C ARG A 258 18.05 -6.26 -0.33
N GLY A 259 18.64 -5.41 0.50
CA GLY A 259 18.76 -3.98 0.24
C GLY A 259 17.88 -3.10 1.13
N ILE A 260 17.78 -1.83 0.74
CA ILE A 260 16.89 -0.85 1.40
C ILE A 260 15.59 -0.77 0.61
N GLU A 261 14.48 -1.12 1.26
CA GLU A 261 13.17 -1.22 0.63
C GLU A 261 12.22 -0.14 1.18
N PHE A 262 11.84 0.81 0.32
CA PHE A 262 10.86 1.84 0.64
C PHE A 262 9.45 1.39 0.25
N ARG A 263 8.56 1.29 1.25
CA ARG A 263 7.16 0.86 1.09
C ARG A 263 6.23 1.89 1.71
N ASN A 264 5.64 2.73 0.87
CA ASN A 264 4.78 3.83 1.28
C ASN A 264 5.47 4.73 2.34
N ALA A 265 6.78 4.88 2.18
CA ALA A 265 7.62 5.72 3.03
C ALA A 265 7.38 7.20 2.72
N SER A 266 7.76 8.07 3.66
CA SER A 266 7.65 9.52 3.50
C SER A 266 8.99 10.20 3.75
N PHE A 267 9.26 11.28 3.01
CA PHE A 267 10.35 12.26 3.22
C PHE A 267 11.69 11.68 3.69
N SER A 268 12.19 10.65 2.99
CA SER A 268 13.46 10.00 3.33
C SER A 268 14.65 10.61 2.57
N SER A 269 15.85 10.49 3.16
CA SER A 269 17.07 11.05 2.56
C SER A 269 18.30 10.16 2.77
N LEU A 270 19.10 10.02 1.72
CA LEU A 270 20.37 9.31 1.73
C LEU A 270 21.47 10.28 1.32
N LYS A 271 22.39 10.59 2.24
CA LYS A 271 23.52 11.50 1.99
C LYS A 271 24.85 10.82 2.27
N HIS A 272 25.79 10.86 1.32
CA HIS A 272 27.12 10.24 1.43
C HIS A 272 27.04 8.78 1.91
N VAL A 273 26.38 7.94 1.11
CA VAL A 273 26.09 6.53 1.45
C VAL A 273 26.72 5.60 0.43
N ASN A 274 27.39 4.54 0.88
CA ASN A 274 27.85 3.45 0.03
C ASN A 274 27.04 2.18 0.32
N ILE A 275 26.48 1.58 -0.72
CA ILE A 275 25.62 0.39 -0.65
C ILE A 275 26.23 -0.69 -1.54
N THR A 276 26.60 -1.82 -0.95
CA THR A 276 27.29 -2.92 -1.67
C THR A 276 26.76 -4.30 -1.31
N GLY A 277 26.84 -5.25 -2.23
CA GLY A 277 26.47 -6.65 -2.00
C GLY A 277 24.98 -6.87 -1.73
N ALA A 278 24.10 -5.98 -2.17
CA ALA A 278 22.65 -6.14 -2.09
C ALA A 278 22.09 -6.85 -3.33
N GLU A 279 20.91 -7.46 -3.20
CA GLU A 279 20.09 -7.89 -4.33
C GLU A 279 19.57 -6.65 -5.08
N VAL A 280 18.89 -5.73 -4.39
CA VAL A 280 18.52 -4.43 -4.94
C VAL A 280 19.02 -3.35 -3.98
N GLY A 281 20.04 -2.58 -4.36
CA GLY A 281 20.65 -1.62 -3.44
C GLY A 281 19.65 -0.65 -2.80
N VAL A 282 18.78 -0.05 -3.62
CA VAL A 282 17.58 0.68 -3.16
C VAL A 282 16.38 0.31 -4.02
N SER A 283 15.29 -0.13 -3.40
CA SER A 283 14.00 -0.34 -4.08
C SER A 283 12.91 0.59 -3.55
N VAL A 284 12.09 1.11 -4.45
CA VAL A 284 10.90 1.91 -4.12
C VAL A 284 9.69 1.23 -4.71
N HIS A 285 8.85 0.67 -3.85
CA HIS A 285 7.63 -0.05 -4.25
C HIS A 285 6.37 0.79 -4.14
N SER A 286 6.38 1.87 -3.36
CA SER A 286 5.28 2.84 -3.23
C SER A 286 5.70 4.02 -2.37
N GLY A 287 4.99 5.15 -2.50
CA GLY A 287 5.22 6.36 -1.71
C GLY A 287 6.24 7.31 -2.35
N GLU A 288 6.83 8.17 -1.52
CA GLU A 288 7.89 9.07 -1.94
C GLU A 288 9.21 8.33 -2.07
N ALA A 289 9.83 8.35 -3.24
CA ALA A 289 11.20 7.90 -3.38
C ALA A 289 12.14 8.84 -2.61
N PRO A 290 13.20 8.30 -1.98
CA PRO A 290 14.05 9.10 -1.12
C PRO A 290 14.95 10.02 -1.95
N SER A 291 15.19 11.23 -1.43
CA SER A 291 16.25 12.08 -1.98
C SER A 291 17.63 11.41 -1.79
N MET A 292 18.48 11.47 -2.82
CA MET A 292 19.82 10.88 -2.81
C MET A 292 20.87 11.91 -3.19
N ASP A 293 21.89 12.06 -2.36
CA ASP A 293 22.98 13.02 -2.53
C ASP A 293 24.32 12.34 -2.21
N HIS A 294 25.20 12.18 -3.20
CA HIS A 294 26.47 11.45 -3.08
C HIS A 294 26.28 10.00 -2.61
N VAL A 295 25.42 9.24 -3.31
CA VAL A 295 25.17 7.83 -3.04
C VAL A 295 25.91 6.97 -4.07
N VAL A 296 26.64 5.95 -3.60
CA VAL A 296 27.34 4.97 -4.44
C VAL A 296 26.71 3.59 -4.23
N LEU A 297 26.21 3.00 -5.32
CA LEU A 297 25.69 1.63 -5.34
C LEU A 297 26.63 0.77 -6.19
N ASP A 298 27.49 0.00 -5.52
CA ASP A 298 28.59 -0.76 -6.13
C ASP A 298 28.48 -2.26 -5.86
N GLY A 299 28.52 -3.09 -6.91
CA GLY A 299 28.55 -4.55 -6.75
C GLY A 299 27.26 -5.18 -6.23
N ASN A 300 26.08 -4.64 -6.58
CA ASN A 300 24.76 -5.20 -6.26
C ASN A 300 24.18 -6.00 -7.44
N THR A 301 23.10 -6.78 -7.28
CA THR A 301 22.42 -7.37 -8.45
C THR A 301 21.80 -6.25 -9.30
N TYR A 302 21.03 -5.38 -8.65
CA TYR A 302 20.48 -4.15 -9.18
C TYR A 302 20.89 -2.97 -8.30
N GLY A 303 21.18 -1.81 -8.90
CA GLY A 303 21.49 -0.60 -8.13
C GLY A 303 20.21 -0.01 -7.51
N ILE A 304 19.45 0.74 -8.31
CA ILE A 304 18.20 1.38 -7.90
C ILE A 304 17.06 0.81 -8.75
N GLN A 305 15.99 0.35 -8.11
CA GLN A 305 14.73 -0.01 -8.79
C GLN A 305 13.57 0.80 -8.25
N ILE A 306 12.83 1.43 -9.15
CA ILE A 306 11.62 2.20 -8.80
C ILE A 306 10.45 1.55 -9.52
N SER A 307 9.55 0.93 -8.76
CA SER A 307 8.36 0.23 -9.27
C SER A 307 7.15 1.17 -9.28
N ASP A 308 6.87 1.80 -8.15
CA ASP A 308 5.76 2.75 -8.03
C ASP A 308 6.22 3.93 -7.16
N MET A 309 6.11 5.13 -7.72
CA MET A 309 6.44 6.38 -7.06
C MET A 309 5.19 7.25 -7.09
N ASP A 310 4.95 7.99 -6.00
CA ASP A 310 3.91 9.01 -6.01
C ASP A 310 4.19 10.02 -7.14
N PRO A 311 3.31 10.13 -8.16
CA PRO A 311 3.55 10.99 -9.32
C PRO A 311 3.48 12.49 -8.99
N SER A 312 2.99 12.85 -7.81
CA SER A 312 3.02 14.22 -7.30
C SER A 312 4.36 14.60 -6.67
N THR A 313 5.28 13.64 -6.57
CA THR A 313 6.54 13.78 -5.85
C THR A 313 7.71 13.69 -6.83
N THR A 314 8.75 14.47 -6.58
CA THR A 314 9.98 14.47 -7.37
C THR A 314 11.13 14.00 -6.51
N THR A 315 11.87 13.02 -7.02
CA THR A 315 13.10 12.56 -6.35
C THR A 315 14.31 13.28 -6.91
N HIS A 316 15.13 13.84 -6.01
CA HIS A 316 16.40 14.45 -6.37
C HIS A 316 17.51 13.40 -6.28
N LEU A 317 18.13 13.10 -7.42
CA LEU A 317 19.33 12.28 -7.52
C LEU A 317 20.51 13.19 -7.85
N GLN A 318 21.32 13.52 -6.84
CA GLN A 318 22.51 14.35 -6.97
C GLN A 318 23.76 13.49 -6.71
N SER A 319 24.72 13.51 -7.62
CA SER A 319 25.98 12.75 -7.47
C SER A 319 25.75 11.26 -7.14
N VAL A 320 24.74 10.64 -7.76
CA VAL A 320 24.45 9.21 -7.61
C VAL A 320 25.27 8.42 -8.62
N VAL A 321 26.01 7.42 -8.13
CA VAL A 321 26.85 6.54 -8.94
C VAL A 321 26.38 5.10 -8.76
N THR A 322 26.05 4.45 -9.86
CA THR A 322 25.73 3.01 -9.88
C THR A 322 26.78 2.32 -10.75
N VAL A 323 27.55 1.40 -10.18
CA VAL A 323 28.73 0.81 -10.84
C VAL A 323 28.89 -0.65 -10.45
N ASN A 324 29.49 -1.46 -11.33
CA ASN A 324 29.73 -2.90 -11.13
C ASN A 324 28.51 -3.73 -10.68
N ASN A 325 27.28 -3.25 -10.89
CA ASN A 325 26.08 -4.02 -10.60
C ASN A 325 25.88 -5.11 -11.67
N GLU A 326 25.37 -6.28 -11.30
CA GLU A 326 25.31 -7.45 -12.21
C GLU A 326 24.32 -7.27 -13.36
N LYS A 327 23.22 -6.55 -13.09
CA LYS A 327 22.17 -6.28 -14.06
C LYS A 327 22.08 -4.78 -14.32
N THR A 328 21.06 -4.11 -13.79
CA THR A 328 20.77 -2.71 -14.11
C THR A 328 21.25 -1.79 -13.00
N GLY A 329 21.85 -0.66 -13.38
CA GLY A 329 22.26 0.40 -12.45
C GLY A 329 21.09 1.17 -11.88
N ILE A 330 20.24 1.75 -12.73
CA ILE A 330 18.99 2.41 -12.34
C ILE A 330 17.89 1.94 -13.29
N GLU A 331 16.78 1.45 -12.74
CA GLU A 331 15.65 0.93 -13.49
C GLU A 331 14.34 1.53 -12.96
N TYR A 332 13.52 2.06 -13.87
CA TYR A 332 12.14 2.43 -13.59
C TYR A 332 11.23 1.40 -14.24
N LEU A 333 10.58 0.59 -13.43
CA LEU A 333 9.73 -0.52 -13.89
C LEU A 333 8.31 -0.05 -14.25
N GLY A 334 7.91 1.13 -13.77
CA GLY A 334 6.52 1.60 -13.87
C GLY A 334 5.55 0.75 -13.05
N LYS A 335 4.28 1.19 -12.96
CA LYS A 335 3.24 0.46 -12.22
C LYS A 335 3.03 -0.92 -12.87
N VAL A 336 3.43 -1.97 -12.16
CA VAL A 336 3.17 -3.39 -12.52
C VAL A 336 1.75 -3.77 -12.18
#